data_AF-A0A7S2B158-F1
#
_entry.id   AF-A0A7S2B158-F1
#
_cell.length_a   1.000
_cell.length_b   1.000
_cell.length_c   1.000
_cell.angle_alpha   90.00
_cell.angle_beta   90.00
_cell.angle_gamma   90.00
#
_symmetry.space_group_name_H-M   'P 1'
#
loop_
_entity.id
_entity.type
_entity.pdbx_description
1 polymer ?
#
loop_
_entity_poly.entity_id
_entity_poly.type
_entity_poly.pdbx_seq_one_letter_code
_entity_poly.pdbx_strand_id
1 'polypeptide(L)'
;VDNVDDDCKATQSCSTCSTFNQVDIDHIKSKGWDTIRLGVTWAGAQPNDEDALDDAFLARLHAILDLCDENGIHVILDNHGDMVGSAGCGNGVPMWFQQAAAPNLIGKQLTTGFPYSLIPSLRVEDVGGYDTCGDNESKWGEYAGDPNYNMLNECCQAMNSGNPGGLGFTKISQATMDYMIQEGDGRDAFVRYWRLMAEAVVEHPSAFAAELMNEPMTIRRREAFQTWRAAAEAINTVIPDMSVALADTGESALFPSFVTEISAYLGGGLSIDRDTMNWIKESNNVFYAWHWYGTPSSADSAVKSVQAIQTSWDVPAFYTEGMSCDSWTAALDAGISVSYWHYSAYCNAGSTSAEYFGDITIPDDSFGACILGWGSGNSDYTCD
;
A
#
# COMPACT_ATOMS: atom_id res chain seq x y z
N VAL A 1 9.35 -27.79 2.64
CA VAL A 1 10.73 -28.01 3.13
C VAL A 1 11.65 -27.45 2.07
N ASP A 2 11.84 -26.15 2.12
CA ASP A 2 12.20 -25.35 0.95
C ASP A 2 13.69 -25.05 1.02
N ASN A 3 14.44 -26.15 0.88
CA ASN A 3 15.88 -26.15 1.02
C ASN A 3 16.52 -25.65 -0.28
N VAL A 4 17.02 -24.41 -0.25
CA VAL A 4 17.93 -23.88 -1.27
C VAL A 4 19.31 -24.53 -1.09
N ASP A 5 19.45 -25.79 -1.50
CA ASP A 5 20.71 -26.52 -1.44
C ASP A 5 21.74 -26.03 -2.46
N ASP A 6 22.96 -26.56 -2.40
CA ASP A 6 24.06 -26.12 -3.24
C ASP A 6 23.88 -26.52 -4.73
N ASP A 7 23.09 -27.55 -5.03
CA ASP A 7 22.79 -27.98 -6.40
C ASP A 7 21.72 -27.06 -7.01
N CYS A 8 20.71 -26.67 -6.22
CA CYS A 8 19.72 -25.64 -6.55
C CYS A 8 20.41 -24.32 -6.96
N LYS A 9 21.36 -23.84 -6.14
CA LYS A 9 22.15 -22.63 -6.43
C LYS A 9 23.07 -22.77 -7.63
N ALA A 10 23.66 -23.95 -7.84
CA ALA A 10 24.57 -24.20 -8.97
C ALA A 10 23.85 -24.35 -10.32
N THR A 11 22.56 -24.72 -10.32
CA THR A 11 21.78 -25.03 -11.52
C THR A 11 20.69 -24.01 -11.84
N GLN A 12 20.38 -23.09 -10.92
CA GLN A 12 19.26 -22.13 -11.01
C GLN A 12 17.87 -22.80 -11.16
N SER A 13 17.72 -24.08 -10.80
CA SER A 13 16.47 -24.83 -10.95
C SER A 13 15.51 -24.73 -9.75
N CYS A 14 15.60 -23.64 -8.98
CA CYS A 14 14.90 -23.50 -7.71
C CYS A 14 13.42 -23.12 -7.91
N SER A 15 12.51 -24.03 -7.56
CA SER A 15 11.07 -23.96 -7.92
C SER A 15 10.12 -23.50 -6.80
N THR A 16 10.62 -23.25 -5.58
CA THR A 16 9.80 -22.77 -4.44
C THR A 16 10.43 -21.59 -3.69
N CYS A 17 11.32 -20.83 -4.36
CA CYS A 17 12.09 -19.73 -3.77
C CYS A 17 11.39 -18.35 -3.84
N SER A 18 10.16 -18.28 -4.35
CA SER A 18 9.41 -17.04 -4.56
C SER A 18 8.58 -16.58 -3.35
N THR A 19 8.55 -17.34 -2.25
CA THR A 19 7.70 -17.08 -1.08
C THR A 19 8.47 -17.00 0.23
N PHE A 20 7.99 -16.14 1.12
CA PHE A 20 8.44 -15.98 2.51
C PHE A 20 8.42 -17.33 3.26
N ASN A 21 9.52 -17.68 3.92
CA ASN A 21 9.75 -18.98 4.53
C ASN A 21 10.64 -18.89 5.80
N GLN A 22 10.93 -20.03 6.44
CA GLN A 22 11.67 -20.06 7.71
C GLN A 22 13.08 -19.43 7.63
N VAL A 23 13.72 -19.38 6.46
CA VAL A 23 15.02 -18.69 6.30
C VAL A 23 14.85 -17.18 6.46
N ASP A 24 13.76 -16.61 5.93
CA ASP A 24 13.44 -15.20 6.10
C ASP A 24 13.12 -14.87 7.57
N ILE A 25 12.34 -15.73 8.23
CA ILE A 25 12.05 -15.63 9.67
C ILE A 25 13.33 -15.65 10.51
N ASP A 26 14.20 -16.64 10.30
CA ASP A 26 15.44 -16.81 11.07
C ASP A 26 16.37 -15.61 10.85
N HIS A 27 16.38 -15.05 9.64
CA HIS A 27 17.11 -13.83 9.30
C HIS A 27 16.54 -12.59 9.99
N ILE A 28 15.22 -12.35 9.90
CA ILE A 28 14.51 -11.26 10.60
C ILE A 28 14.82 -11.29 12.10
N LYS A 29 14.71 -12.48 12.72
CA LYS A 29 15.07 -12.70 14.14
C LYS A 29 16.55 -12.46 14.43
N SER A 30 17.46 -12.79 13.50
CA SER A 30 18.90 -12.54 13.66
C SER A 30 19.26 -11.05 13.70
N LYS A 31 18.44 -10.20 13.07
CA LYS A 31 18.52 -8.74 13.11
C LYS A 31 17.88 -8.13 14.36
N GLY A 32 17.19 -8.94 15.17
CA GLY A 32 16.40 -8.46 16.31
C GLY A 32 15.07 -7.83 15.93
N TRP A 33 14.59 -8.07 14.70
CA TRP A 33 13.27 -7.61 14.24
C TRP A 33 12.17 -8.61 14.62
N ASP A 34 10.96 -8.12 14.84
CA ASP A 34 9.79 -8.89 15.29
C ASP A 34 8.53 -8.68 14.43
N THR A 35 8.57 -7.77 13.44
CA THR A 35 7.39 -7.29 12.72
C THR A 35 7.65 -7.23 11.21
N ILE A 36 6.65 -7.55 10.39
CA ILE A 36 6.62 -7.32 8.93
C ILE A 36 5.39 -6.51 8.51
N ARG A 37 5.53 -5.71 7.44
CA ARG A 37 4.43 -5.11 6.68
C ARG A 37 4.21 -5.97 5.44
N LEU A 38 3.07 -6.65 5.37
CA LEU A 38 2.76 -7.66 4.35
C LEU A 38 1.77 -7.09 3.33
N GLY A 39 2.24 -6.93 2.09
CA GLY A 39 1.41 -6.46 0.98
C GLY A 39 0.31 -7.46 0.58
N VAL A 40 -0.94 -7.07 0.82
CA VAL A 40 -2.18 -7.75 0.49
C VAL A 40 -3.01 -6.90 -0.47
N THR A 41 -2.50 -6.72 -1.70
CA THR A 41 -3.12 -5.91 -2.76
C THR A 41 -4.56 -6.36 -3.08
N TRP A 42 -5.53 -5.45 -2.92
CA TRP A 42 -6.96 -5.72 -3.15
C TRP A 42 -7.25 -6.34 -4.52
N ALA A 43 -6.58 -5.91 -5.59
CA ALA A 43 -6.76 -6.48 -6.93
C ALA A 43 -6.46 -7.98 -7.03
N GLY A 44 -5.57 -8.51 -6.19
CA GLY A 44 -5.22 -9.92 -6.11
C GLY A 44 -6.00 -10.69 -5.05
N ALA A 45 -6.45 -10.02 -3.99
CA ALA A 45 -7.26 -10.61 -2.94
C ALA A 45 -8.73 -10.78 -3.36
N GLN A 46 -9.27 -9.86 -4.15
CA GLN A 46 -10.66 -9.85 -4.63
C GLN A 46 -10.72 -9.46 -6.12
N PRO A 47 -10.39 -10.42 -7.03
CA PRO A 47 -10.30 -10.15 -8.47
C PRO A 47 -11.66 -9.91 -9.16
N ASN A 48 -12.79 -10.19 -8.51
CA ASN A 48 -14.15 -9.92 -9.00
C ASN A 48 -14.98 -9.15 -7.95
N ASP A 49 -16.11 -8.55 -8.37
CA ASP A 49 -17.08 -7.94 -7.44
C ASP A 49 -17.93 -9.03 -6.76
N GLU A 50 -17.37 -9.62 -5.70
CA GLU A 50 -18.00 -10.70 -4.94
C GLU A 50 -17.83 -10.52 -3.42
N ASP A 51 -18.63 -11.26 -2.64
CA ASP A 51 -18.60 -11.23 -1.17
C ASP A 51 -17.67 -12.35 -0.62
N ALA A 52 -16.50 -12.48 -1.26
CA ALA A 52 -15.47 -13.48 -0.98
C ALA A 52 -14.07 -12.93 -1.34
N LEU A 53 -13.03 -13.68 -0.99
CA LEU A 53 -11.65 -13.50 -1.47
C LEU A 53 -11.26 -14.71 -2.34
N ASP A 54 -10.22 -14.56 -3.15
CA ASP A 54 -9.70 -15.64 -4.00
C ASP A 54 -9.12 -16.80 -3.17
N ASP A 55 -9.51 -18.04 -3.49
CA ASP A 55 -9.07 -19.26 -2.78
C ASP A 55 -7.54 -19.42 -2.79
N ALA A 56 -6.86 -19.04 -3.87
CA ALA A 56 -5.41 -19.15 -3.98
C ALA A 56 -4.70 -18.00 -3.23
N PHE A 57 -5.27 -16.80 -3.18
CA PHE A 57 -4.81 -15.72 -2.30
C PHE A 57 -4.91 -16.14 -0.84
N LEU A 58 -6.06 -16.66 -0.39
CA LEU A 58 -6.26 -17.17 0.96
C LEU A 58 -5.22 -18.25 1.31
N ALA A 59 -5.03 -19.26 0.45
CA ALA A 59 -4.07 -20.33 0.69
C ALA A 59 -2.61 -19.83 0.82
N ARG A 60 -2.22 -18.78 0.08
CA ARG A 60 -0.88 -18.16 0.20
C ARG A 60 -0.77 -17.25 1.43
N LEU A 61 -1.83 -16.52 1.77
CA LEU A 61 -1.87 -15.66 2.96
C LEU A 61 -1.76 -16.50 4.25
N HIS A 62 -2.58 -17.55 4.38
CA HIS A 62 -2.55 -18.47 5.52
C HIS A 62 -1.19 -19.15 5.68
N ALA A 63 -0.54 -19.58 4.59
CA ALA A 63 0.81 -20.15 4.67
C ALA A 63 1.89 -19.19 5.19
N ILE A 64 1.72 -17.87 5.01
CA ILE A 64 2.59 -16.84 5.59
C ILE A 64 2.23 -16.60 7.06
N LEU A 65 0.93 -16.50 7.38
CA LEU A 65 0.46 -16.22 8.74
C LEU A 65 0.69 -17.39 9.70
N ASP A 66 0.47 -18.65 9.28
CA ASP A 66 0.84 -19.87 10.04
C ASP A 66 2.31 -19.81 10.46
N LEU A 67 3.20 -19.47 9.52
CA LEU A 67 4.63 -19.36 9.76
C LEU A 67 4.97 -18.23 10.73
N CYS A 68 4.29 -17.08 10.63
CA CYS A 68 4.42 -15.95 11.56
C CYS A 68 3.91 -16.30 12.97
N ASP A 69 2.78 -17.01 13.08
CA ASP A 69 2.18 -17.48 14.33
C ASP A 69 3.08 -18.48 15.07
N GLU A 70 3.59 -19.50 14.36
CA GLU A 70 4.53 -20.49 14.93
C GLU A 70 5.83 -19.83 15.45
N ASN A 71 6.20 -18.68 14.88
CA ASN A 71 7.46 -18.02 15.14
C ASN A 71 7.38 -16.78 16.03
N GLY A 72 6.20 -16.21 16.27
CA GLY A 72 6.05 -14.94 16.97
C GLY A 72 6.58 -13.75 16.17
N ILE A 73 6.23 -13.68 14.88
CA ILE A 73 6.42 -12.48 14.05
C ILE A 73 5.07 -11.78 13.89
N HIS A 74 5.03 -10.49 14.16
CA HIS A 74 3.85 -9.64 14.01
C HIS A 74 3.68 -9.18 12.55
N VAL A 75 2.44 -9.08 12.09
CA VAL A 75 2.08 -8.77 10.70
C VAL A 75 1.12 -7.60 10.65
N ILE A 76 1.54 -6.52 9.99
CA ILE A 76 0.65 -5.47 9.49
C ILE A 76 0.19 -5.91 8.09
N LEU A 77 -1.12 -6.06 7.90
CA LEU A 77 -1.72 -6.33 6.60
C LEU A 77 -1.89 -5.00 5.85
N ASP A 78 -1.04 -4.76 4.86
CA ASP A 78 -1.05 -3.54 4.04
C ASP A 78 -1.78 -3.79 2.72
N ASN A 79 -2.87 -3.07 2.46
CA ASN A 79 -3.51 -3.06 1.15
C ASN A 79 -2.65 -2.27 0.14
N HIS A 80 -1.56 -2.91 -0.29
CA HIS A 80 -0.51 -2.28 -1.06
C HIS A 80 -0.98 -1.93 -2.48
N GLY A 81 -0.64 -0.72 -2.91
CA GLY A 81 -1.15 -0.12 -4.13
C GLY A 81 -0.42 1.15 -4.51
N ASP A 82 0.16 1.19 -5.71
CA ASP A 82 0.79 2.38 -6.27
C ASP A 82 -0.12 3.08 -7.28
N MET A 83 -0.25 4.40 -7.19
CA MET A 83 -0.94 5.20 -8.21
C MET A 83 -2.40 4.76 -8.46
N VAL A 84 -3.03 4.25 -7.40
CA VAL A 84 -4.42 3.79 -7.27
C VAL A 84 -4.74 2.45 -7.92
N GLY A 85 -4.44 2.23 -9.21
CA GLY A 85 -4.90 1.01 -9.86
C GLY A 85 -4.49 0.81 -11.31
N SER A 86 -4.69 -0.45 -11.77
CA SER A 86 -4.26 -0.95 -13.07
C SER A 86 -4.69 -0.07 -14.26
N ALA A 87 -5.95 0.41 -14.28
CA ALA A 87 -6.47 1.24 -15.37
C ALA A 87 -5.85 2.65 -15.43
N GLY A 88 -5.30 3.12 -14.30
CA GLY A 88 -4.47 4.33 -14.22
C GLY A 88 -2.98 4.07 -14.50
N CYS A 89 -2.62 2.89 -15.01
CA CYS A 89 -1.27 2.35 -15.15
C CYS A 89 -0.49 2.10 -13.83
N GLY A 90 -1.16 2.23 -12.68
CA GLY A 90 -0.64 1.87 -11.35
C GLY A 90 -0.88 0.40 -11.00
N ASN A 91 -0.94 0.08 -9.71
CA ASN A 91 -1.40 -1.19 -9.15
C ASN A 91 -2.28 -0.92 -7.89
N GLY A 92 -2.72 -1.93 -7.14
CA GLY A 92 -3.58 -1.73 -5.96
C GLY A 92 -5.04 -2.12 -6.16
N VAL A 93 -5.88 -1.16 -6.59
CA VAL A 93 -7.34 -1.35 -6.71
C VAL A 93 -7.69 -2.27 -7.91
N PRO A 94 -8.66 -3.20 -7.77
CA PRO A 94 -9.07 -4.10 -8.85
C PRO A 94 -9.66 -3.39 -10.07
N MET A 95 -9.59 -4.06 -11.23
CA MET A 95 -10.12 -3.54 -12.49
C MET A 95 -11.66 -3.44 -12.50
N TRP A 96 -12.39 -4.38 -11.88
CA TRP A 96 -13.85 -4.30 -11.77
C TRP A 96 -14.31 -3.03 -11.03
N PHE A 97 -13.58 -2.63 -10.00
CA PHE A 97 -13.87 -1.43 -9.22
C PHE A 97 -13.61 -0.15 -10.03
N GLN A 98 -12.51 -0.10 -10.79
CA GLN A 98 -12.23 0.99 -11.73
C GLN A 98 -13.26 1.06 -12.86
N GLN A 99 -13.76 -0.09 -13.35
CA GLN A 99 -14.85 -0.17 -14.32
C GLN A 99 -16.18 0.35 -13.75
N ALA A 100 -16.46 0.14 -12.46
CA ALA A 100 -17.63 0.71 -11.79
C ALA A 100 -17.48 2.24 -11.60
N ALA A 101 -16.31 2.70 -11.13
CA ALA A 101 -16.03 4.10 -10.86
C ALA A 101 -16.01 4.98 -12.12
N ALA A 102 -15.39 4.50 -13.21
CA ALA A 102 -15.07 5.30 -14.38
C ALA A 102 -15.14 4.51 -15.72
N PRO A 103 -16.27 3.86 -16.06
CA PRO A 103 -16.37 2.97 -17.22
C PRO A 103 -16.00 3.63 -18.56
N ASN A 104 -16.23 4.94 -18.69
CA ASN A 104 -15.93 5.72 -19.89
C ASN A 104 -14.43 6.12 -20.04
N LEU A 105 -13.58 5.82 -19.04
CA LEU A 105 -12.14 6.11 -19.06
C LEU A 105 -11.27 4.85 -19.22
N ILE A 106 -11.87 3.66 -19.17
CA ILE A 106 -11.16 2.38 -19.35
C ILE A 106 -10.59 2.29 -20.77
N GLY A 107 -9.28 2.04 -20.88
CA GLY A 107 -8.58 1.99 -22.18
C GLY A 107 -8.57 3.32 -22.93
N LYS A 108 -8.43 4.45 -22.21
CA LYS A 108 -8.34 5.79 -22.78
C LYS A 108 -7.08 6.52 -22.34
N GLN A 109 -6.68 7.49 -23.15
CA GLN A 109 -5.54 8.36 -22.87
C GLN A 109 -5.67 9.01 -21.49
N LEU A 110 -4.70 8.74 -20.63
CA LEU A 110 -4.62 9.34 -19.30
C LEU A 110 -4.49 10.87 -19.44
N THR A 111 -5.24 11.61 -18.63
CA THR A 111 -5.12 13.08 -18.55
C THR A 111 -5.37 13.52 -17.11
N THR A 112 -4.68 14.57 -16.66
CA THR A 112 -4.83 15.12 -15.31
C THR A 112 -6.01 16.11 -15.24
N GLY A 113 -6.74 16.10 -14.13
CA GLY A 113 -7.86 17.01 -13.87
C GLY A 113 -7.45 18.30 -13.15
N PHE A 114 -8.27 19.34 -13.24
CA PHE A 114 -8.21 20.45 -12.28
C PHE A 114 -8.67 19.93 -10.90
N PRO A 115 -8.03 20.31 -9.77
CA PRO A 115 -6.96 21.32 -9.63
C PRO A 115 -5.54 20.78 -9.86
N TYR A 116 -5.33 19.47 -9.89
CA TYR A 116 -4.00 18.84 -9.97
C TYR A 116 -3.20 19.27 -11.20
N SER A 117 -3.88 19.61 -12.31
CA SER A 117 -3.26 20.16 -13.52
C SER A 117 -2.58 21.52 -13.35
N LEU A 118 -2.65 22.15 -12.17
CA LEU A 118 -1.89 23.34 -11.81
C LEU A 118 -0.50 23.02 -11.22
N ILE A 119 -0.24 21.76 -10.86
CA ILE A 119 0.99 21.31 -10.20
C ILE A 119 1.74 20.37 -11.16
N PRO A 120 2.89 20.78 -11.74
CA PRO A 120 3.57 20.00 -12.78
C PRO A 120 3.91 18.55 -12.36
N SER A 121 4.32 18.32 -11.11
CA SER A 121 4.61 16.97 -10.61
C SER A 121 3.40 16.04 -10.50
N LEU A 122 2.17 16.55 -10.64
CA LEU A 122 0.92 15.77 -10.64
C LEU A 122 0.29 15.68 -12.05
N ARG A 123 0.95 16.22 -13.07
CA ARG A 123 0.49 16.16 -14.46
C ARG A 123 0.99 14.89 -15.13
N VAL A 124 0.07 14.02 -15.53
CA VAL A 124 0.40 12.81 -16.29
C VAL A 124 1.02 13.13 -17.65
N GLU A 125 0.70 14.30 -18.23
CA GLU A 125 1.29 14.74 -19.50
C GLU A 125 2.73 15.28 -19.34
N ASP A 126 3.26 15.36 -18.10
CA ASP A 126 4.67 15.62 -17.79
C ASP A 126 5.42 14.33 -17.35
N VAL A 127 4.76 13.17 -17.31
CA VAL A 127 5.36 11.88 -16.92
C VAL A 127 6.22 11.31 -18.05
N GLY A 128 7.37 10.72 -17.68
CA GLY A 128 8.26 10.05 -18.63
C GLY A 128 7.53 9.00 -19.47
N GLY A 129 7.78 8.97 -20.77
CA GLY A 129 7.19 7.98 -21.68
C GLY A 129 5.74 8.22 -22.12
N TYR A 130 5.04 9.26 -21.62
CA TYR A 130 3.67 9.61 -22.02
C TYR A 130 3.49 9.73 -23.56
N ASP A 131 4.47 10.31 -24.25
CA ASP A 131 4.47 10.49 -25.71
C ASP A 131 4.53 9.16 -26.51
N THR A 132 4.78 8.01 -25.87
CA THR A 132 4.92 6.69 -26.54
C THR A 132 3.62 6.24 -27.22
N CYS A 133 2.48 6.62 -26.65
CA CYS A 133 1.16 6.39 -27.24
C CYS A 133 0.46 7.69 -27.67
N GLY A 134 0.70 8.81 -26.96
CA GLY A 134 0.04 10.07 -27.26
C GLY A 134 -1.49 9.93 -27.30
N ASP A 135 -2.12 10.45 -28.36
CA ASP A 135 -3.56 10.40 -28.61
C ASP A 135 -4.05 9.13 -29.35
N ASN A 136 -3.21 8.10 -29.48
CA ASN A 136 -3.55 6.88 -30.23
C ASN A 136 -4.53 5.98 -29.46
N GLU A 137 -5.84 6.23 -29.63
CA GLU A 137 -6.93 5.45 -29.01
C GLU A 137 -6.83 3.93 -29.23
N SER A 138 -6.23 3.46 -30.32
CA SER A 138 -6.09 2.02 -30.58
C SER A 138 -5.07 1.36 -29.67
N LYS A 139 -3.98 2.06 -29.31
CA LYS A 139 -2.96 1.56 -28.37
C LYS A 139 -3.49 1.56 -26.94
N TRP A 140 -4.14 2.66 -26.52
CA TRP A 140 -4.82 2.74 -25.22
C TRP A 140 -5.97 1.71 -25.11
N GLY A 141 -6.59 1.32 -26.23
CA GLY A 141 -7.64 0.30 -26.27
C GLY A 141 -7.14 -1.15 -26.14
N GLU A 142 -5.84 -1.43 -26.25
CA GLU A 142 -5.31 -2.79 -26.15
C GLU A 142 -5.34 -3.28 -24.68
N TYR A 143 -5.84 -4.50 -24.45
CA TYR A 143 -6.12 -5.04 -23.10
C TYR A 143 -7.09 -4.20 -22.25
N ALA A 144 -7.86 -3.27 -22.84
CA ALA A 144 -8.75 -2.38 -22.10
C ALA A 144 -9.79 -3.14 -21.25
N GLY A 145 -9.64 -3.07 -19.93
CA GLY A 145 -10.49 -3.78 -18.97
C GLY A 145 -9.96 -5.12 -18.49
N ASP A 146 -8.76 -5.53 -18.88
CA ASP A 146 -8.03 -6.66 -18.29
C ASP A 146 -7.51 -6.31 -16.88
N PRO A 147 -7.59 -7.21 -15.87
CA PRO A 147 -6.98 -6.99 -14.56
C PRO A 147 -5.51 -6.53 -14.61
N ASN A 148 -4.73 -7.07 -15.56
CA ASN A 148 -3.30 -6.83 -15.73
C ASN A 148 -3.00 -5.75 -16.79
N TYR A 149 -3.96 -4.89 -17.14
CA TYR A 149 -3.80 -3.83 -18.15
C TYR A 149 -2.53 -2.98 -17.96
N ASN A 150 -2.17 -2.62 -16.72
CA ASN A 150 -0.91 -1.93 -16.38
C ASN A 150 0.36 -2.64 -16.85
N MET A 151 0.36 -3.97 -16.89
CA MET A 151 1.48 -4.83 -17.27
C MET A 151 1.42 -5.32 -18.72
N LEU A 152 0.22 -5.36 -19.32
CA LEU A 152 0.02 -5.83 -20.69
C LEU A 152 0.02 -4.69 -21.73
N ASN A 153 -0.45 -3.50 -21.36
CA ASN A 153 -0.58 -2.38 -22.27
C ASN A 153 0.74 -1.60 -22.43
N GLU A 154 1.23 -1.46 -23.67
CA GLU A 154 2.49 -0.78 -23.98
C GLU A 154 2.54 0.70 -23.54
N CYS A 155 1.39 1.38 -23.45
CA CYS A 155 1.32 2.76 -22.97
C CYS A 155 1.58 2.83 -21.46
N CYS A 156 1.06 1.86 -20.70
CA CYS A 156 1.33 1.77 -19.26
C CYS A 156 2.78 1.36 -18.98
N GLN A 157 3.28 0.32 -19.66
CA GLN A 157 4.69 -0.12 -19.54
C GLN A 157 5.69 1.02 -19.82
N ALA A 158 5.38 1.89 -20.78
CA ALA A 158 6.23 3.04 -21.11
C ALA A 158 6.25 4.13 -20.02
N MET A 159 5.26 4.16 -19.13
CA MET A 159 5.02 5.26 -18.19
C MET A 159 5.18 4.90 -16.72
N ASN A 160 4.94 3.65 -16.32
CA ASN A 160 4.84 3.30 -14.89
C ASN A 160 6.19 3.08 -14.19
N SER A 161 7.29 2.93 -14.93
CA SER A 161 8.63 2.75 -14.36
C SER A 161 9.03 3.88 -13.39
N GLY A 162 9.42 3.53 -12.17
CA GLY A 162 9.93 4.47 -11.17
C GLY A 162 8.85 5.20 -10.35
N ASN A 163 7.67 4.59 -10.22
CA ASN A 163 6.53 5.07 -9.43
C ASN A 163 6.17 6.56 -9.59
N PRO A 164 5.86 7.05 -10.80
CA PRO A 164 5.67 8.47 -11.04
C PRO A 164 4.31 8.99 -10.56
N GLY A 165 4.34 9.83 -9.52
CA GLY A 165 3.19 10.47 -8.87
C GLY A 165 2.11 11.06 -9.77
N GLY A 166 2.44 11.48 -10.99
CA GLY A 166 1.47 11.97 -11.98
C GLY A 166 0.40 10.95 -12.38
N LEU A 167 0.67 9.64 -12.25
CA LEU A 167 -0.32 8.57 -12.51
C LEU A 167 -1.45 8.56 -11.47
N GLY A 168 -1.12 8.74 -10.18
CA GLY A 168 -2.11 8.77 -9.09
C GLY A 168 -3.13 9.92 -9.21
N PHE A 169 -2.78 11.01 -9.91
CA PHE A 169 -3.62 12.19 -10.09
C PHE A 169 -4.25 12.31 -11.49
N THR A 170 -4.24 11.23 -12.28
CA THR A 170 -5.05 11.13 -13.51
C THR A 170 -6.55 11.17 -13.20
N LYS A 171 -7.38 11.55 -14.17
CA LYS A 171 -8.85 11.53 -14.01
C LYS A 171 -9.43 10.17 -13.65
N ILE A 172 -8.82 9.06 -14.09
CA ILE A 172 -9.30 7.71 -13.77
C ILE A 172 -8.90 7.31 -12.35
N SER A 173 -7.65 7.53 -11.95
CA SER A 173 -7.19 7.29 -10.57
C SER A 173 -7.97 8.16 -9.57
N GLN A 174 -8.21 9.43 -9.91
CA GLN A 174 -9.01 10.33 -9.06
C GLN A 174 -10.50 9.97 -9.01
N ALA A 175 -11.12 9.58 -10.13
CA ALA A 175 -12.50 9.07 -10.10
C ALA A 175 -12.62 7.78 -9.29
N THR A 176 -11.59 6.93 -9.31
CA THR A 176 -11.52 5.69 -8.53
C THR A 176 -11.40 5.99 -7.03
N MET A 177 -10.52 6.91 -6.63
CA MET A 177 -10.44 7.38 -5.24
C MET A 177 -11.73 8.05 -4.78
N ASP A 178 -12.33 8.92 -5.62
CA ASP A 178 -13.60 9.57 -5.32
C ASP A 178 -14.75 8.57 -5.15
N TYR A 179 -14.75 7.45 -5.89
CA TYR A 179 -15.74 6.38 -5.73
C TYR A 179 -15.52 5.54 -4.48
N MET A 180 -14.26 5.31 -4.08
CA MET A 180 -13.89 4.59 -2.85
C MET A 180 -14.24 5.37 -1.57
N ILE A 181 -14.02 6.69 -1.55
CA ILE A 181 -14.14 7.47 -0.31
C ILE A 181 -15.52 8.13 -0.11
N GLN A 182 -16.37 8.15 -1.13
CA GLN A 182 -17.71 8.75 -1.03
C GLN A 182 -18.78 7.72 -0.65
N GLU A 183 -19.75 8.18 0.12
CA GLU A 183 -20.91 7.38 0.55
C GLU A 183 -21.68 6.79 -0.64
N GLY A 184 -21.72 5.45 -0.70
CA GLY A 184 -22.35 4.66 -1.75
C GLY A 184 -21.57 3.37 -2.04
N ASP A 185 -22.01 2.66 -3.07
CA ASP A 185 -21.59 1.31 -3.45
C ASP A 185 -20.06 1.09 -3.50
N GLY A 186 -19.28 2.12 -3.89
CA GLY A 186 -17.81 2.06 -3.94
C GLY A 186 -17.13 2.03 -2.56
N ARG A 187 -17.61 2.85 -1.60
CA ARG A 187 -17.15 2.78 -0.21
C ARG A 187 -17.60 1.49 0.45
N ASP A 188 -18.83 1.08 0.18
CA ASP A 188 -19.39 -0.14 0.77
C ASP A 188 -18.64 -1.40 0.28
N ALA A 189 -18.18 -1.41 -0.97
CA ALA A 189 -17.28 -2.44 -1.51
C ALA A 189 -15.87 -2.43 -0.87
N PHE A 190 -15.29 -1.26 -0.61
CA PHE A 190 -14.00 -1.15 0.11
C PHE A 190 -14.11 -1.62 1.57
N VAL A 191 -15.20 -1.28 2.25
CA VAL A 191 -15.50 -1.76 3.61
C VAL A 191 -15.78 -3.27 3.62
N ARG A 192 -16.45 -3.80 2.59
CA ARG A 192 -16.67 -5.25 2.38
C ARG A 192 -15.35 -6.00 2.21
N TYR A 193 -14.39 -5.46 1.46
CA TYR A 193 -13.05 -6.02 1.34
C TYR A 193 -12.35 -6.13 2.70
N TRP A 194 -12.35 -5.04 3.49
CA TRP A 194 -11.70 -5.04 4.79
C TRP A 194 -12.38 -5.94 5.85
N ARG A 195 -13.71 -6.08 5.79
CA ARG A 195 -14.46 -7.11 6.54
C ARG A 195 -13.97 -8.52 6.18
N LEU A 196 -13.86 -8.82 4.88
CA LEU A 196 -13.41 -10.13 4.40
C LEU A 196 -11.95 -10.44 4.76
N MET A 197 -11.07 -9.44 4.72
CA MET A 197 -9.70 -9.59 5.21
C MET A 197 -9.65 -9.91 6.71
N ALA A 198 -10.46 -9.23 7.54
CA ALA A 198 -10.56 -9.54 8.97
C ALA A 198 -11.14 -10.96 9.22
N GLU A 199 -12.15 -11.38 8.46
CA GLU A 199 -12.70 -12.75 8.54
C GLU A 199 -11.71 -13.82 8.08
N ALA A 200 -10.81 -13.50 7.15
CA ALA A 200 -9.76 -14.40 6.69
C ALA A 200 -8.65 -14.59 7.75
N VAL A 201 -8.43 -13.66 8.67
CA VAL A 201 -7.29 -13.67 9.61
C VAL A 201 -7.67 -13.75 11.09
N VAL A 202 -8.95 -13.91 11.43
CA VAL A 202 -9.44 -13.95 12.83
C VAL A 202 -8.82 -15.04 13.71
N GLU A 203 -8.34 -16.14 13.11
CA GLU A 203 -7.64 -17.22 13.84
C GLU A 203 -6.09 -17.05 13.86
N HIS A 204 -5.54 -16.01 13.22
CA HIS A 204 -4.09 -15.75 13.07
C HIS A 204 -3.64 -14.58 13.98
N PRO A 205 -3.20 -14.82 15.23
CA PRO A 205 -2.83 -13.76 16.18
C PRO A 205 -1.61 -12.92 15.78
N SER A 206 -0.81 -13.36 14.80
CA SER A 206 0.24 -12.55 14.17
C SER A 206 -0.32 -11.34 13.41
N ALA A 207 -1.51 -11.45 12.79
CA ALA A 207 -2.17 -10.40 12.01
C ALA A 207 -2.81 -9.32 12.91
N PHE A 208 -1.98 -8.61 13.67
CA PHE A 208 -2.41 -7.67 14.71
C PHE A 208 -2.93 -6.33 14.17
N ALA A 209 -2.61 -5.97 12.90
CA ALA A 209 -2.91 -4.67 12.34
C ALA A 209 -3.32 -4.68 10.86
N ALA A 210 -4.17 -3.72 10.48
CA ALA A 210 -4.65 -3.48 9.13
C ALA A 210 -4.30 -2.06 8.67
N GLU A 211 -3.55 -1.94 7.57
CA GLU A 211 -3.15 -0.70 6.94
C GLU A 211 -3.97 -0.50 5.66
N LEU A 212 -4.96 0.40 5.76
CA LEU A 212 -6.18 0.34 4.94
C LEU A 212 -5.96 0.56 3.44
N MET A 213 -4.94 1.34 3.08
CA MET A 213 -4.49 1.58 1.72
C MET A 213 -3.12 2.26 1.76
N ASN A 214 -2.12 1.67 1.09
CA ASN A 214 -0.83 2.29 0.84
C ASN A 214 -0.97 3.60 0.04
N GLU A 215 -0.22 4.62 0.45
CA GLU A 215 -0.10 5.94 -0.16
C GLU A 215 -1.40 6.53 -0.79
N PRO A 216 -2.46 6.80 0.00
CA PRO A 216 -3.76 7.23 -0.53
C PRO A 216 -3.68 8.49 -1.41
N MET A 217 -3.95 8.35 -2.71
CA MET A 217 -3.82 9.43 -3.70
C MET A 217 -5.03 10.39 -3.68
N THR A 218 -5.43 10.91 -2.52
CA THR A 218 -6.55 11.86 -2.39
C THR A 218 -6.30 12.96 -1.37
N ILE A 219 -6.72 14.17 -1.68
CA ILE A 219 -6.70 15.33 -0.75
C ILE A 219 -8.05 15.54 -0.03
N ARG A 220 -9.06 14.69 -0.29
CA ARG A 220 -10.40 14.77 0.31
C ARG A 220 -10.42 14.12 1.70
N ARG A 221 -9.68 14.72 2.64
CA ARG A 221 -9.44 14.18 4.00
C ARG A 221 -10.73 13.86 4.77
N ARG A 222 -11.83 14.61 4.58
CA ARG A 222 -13.08 14.31 5.28
C ARG A 222 -13.64 12.96 4.85
N GLU A 223 -13.82 12.78 3.55
CA GLU A 223 -14.40 11.59 2.95
C GLU A 223 -13.47 10.37 3.13
N ALA A 224 -12.15 10.56 3.01
CA ALA A 224 -11.16 9.53 3.29
C ALA A 224 -11.23 9.05 4.76
N PHE A 225 -11.18 9.96 5.75
CA PHE A 225 -11.21 9.55 7.17
C PHE A 225 -12.58 9.01 7.62
N GLN A 226 -13.68 9.42 6.99
CA GLN A 226 -14.99 8.77 7.18
C GLN A 226 -14.99 7.33 6.64
N THR A 227 -14.23 7.05 5.57
CA THR A 227 -14.05 5.72 5.00
C THR A 227 -13.09 4.86 5.82
N TRP A 228 -11.98 5.43 6.32
CA TRP A 228 -11.10 4.77 7.27
C TRP A 228 -11.85 4.32 8.53
N ARG A 229 -12.69 5.20 9.06
CA ARG A 229 -13.60 4.87 10.17
C ARG A 229 -14.53 3.71 9.83
N ALA A 230 -15.22 3.75 8.68
CA ALA A 230 -16.18 2.72 8.31
C ALA A 230 -15.50 1.34 8.12
N ALA A 231 -14.28 1.31 7.55
CA ALA A 231 -13.49 0.09 7.45
C ALA A 231 -13.03 -0.41 8.83
N ALA A 232 -12.55 0.48 9.72
CA ALA A 232 -12.17 0.13 11.09
C ALA A 232 -13.34 -0.43 11.92
N GLU A 233 -14.52 0.20 11.85
CA GLU A 233 -15.73 -0.29 12.52
C GLU A 233 -16.19 -1.66 11.99
N ALA A 234 -15.97 -1.96 10.70
CA ALA A 234 -16.21 -3.29 10.14
C ALA A 234 -15.17 -4.33 10.58
N ILE A 235 -13.88 -3.99 10.52
CA ILE A 235 -12.77 -4.84 11.01
C ILE A 235 -12.98 -5.20 12.48
N ASN A 236 -13.21 -4.20 13.34
CA ASN A 236 -13.39 -4.41 14.79
C ASN A 236 -14.75 -5.02 15.17
N THR A 237 -15.66 -5.22 14.22
CA THR A 237 -16.83 -6.10 14.40
C THR A 237 -16.43 -7.58 14.34
N VAL A 238 -15.33 -7.92 13.66
CA VAL A 238 -14.78 -9.28 13.51
C VAL A 238 -13.65 -9.53 14.51
N ILE A 239 -12.66 -8.63 14.59
CA ILE A 239 -11.50 -8.71 15.49
C ILE A 239 -11.47 -7.46 16.40
N PRO A 240 -12.09 -7.49 17.59
CA PRO A 240 -12.37 -6.30 18.41
C PRO A 240 -11.17 -5.53 18.97
N ASP A 241 -9.96 -6.04 18.83
CA ASP A 241 -8.68 -5.48 19.28
C ASP A 241 -7.63 -5.31 18.16
N MET A 242 -7.96 -5.67 16.91
CA MET A 242 -7.07 -5.43 15.75
C MET A 242 -6.85 -3.93 15.55
N SER A 243 -5.59 -3.54 15.39
CA SER A 243 -5.20 -2.14 15.18
C SER A 243 -5.43 -1.71 13.74
N VAL A 244 -5.91 -0.49 13.50
CA VAL A 244 -6.24 0.00 12.16
C VAL A 244 -5.53 1.33 11.87
N ALA A 245 -4.87 1.41 10.71
CA ALA A 245 -4.14 2.59 10.30
C ALA A 245 -5.06 3.74 9.88
N LEU A 246 -4.64 4.94 10.25
CA LEU A 246 -5.15 6.21 9.75
C LEU A 246 -4.08 6.83 8.87
N ALA A 247 -4.31 6.80 7.56
CA ALA A 247 -3.39 7.28 6.53
C ALA A 247 -3.82 8.64 5.94
N ASP A 248 -2.82 9.43 5.52
CA ASP A 248 -3.00 10.73 4.87
C ASP A 248 -2.51 10.70 3.40
N THR A 249 -2.63 11.81 2.67
CA THR A 249 -2.28 11.83 1.23
C THR A 249 -0.84 11.35 0.96
N GLY A 250 -0.69 10.21 0.28
CA GLY A 250 0.63 9.60 0.01
C GLY A 250 1.42 9.27 1.27
N GLU A 251 0.73 9.01 2.39
CA GLU A 251 1.24 8.72 3.75
C GLU A 251 2.33 9.66 4.29
N SER A 252 2.57 10.76 3.60
CA SER A 252 3.65 11.68 3.87
C SER A 252 3.31 12.56 5.07
N ALA A 253 4.33 12.92 5.86
CA ALA A 253 4.19 13.84 7.00
C ALA A 253 4.01 15.31 6.55
N LEU A 254 3.01 15.58 5.70
CA LEU A 254 2.85 16.80 4.90
C LEU A 254 2.56 18.08 5.71
N PHE A 255 1.87 17.95 6.85
CA PHE A 255 1.44 19.10 7.65
C PHE A 255 2.49 19.46 8.70
N PRO A 256 3.16 20.64 8.61
CA PRO A 256 4.08 21.08 9.65
C PRO A 256 3.36 21.16 11.02
N SER A 257 4.03 20.78 12.10
CA SER A 257 3.42 20.63 13.44
C SER A 257 2.46 21.76 13.83
N PHE A 258 2.86 23.02 13.62
CA PHE A 258 2.08 24.21 13.96
C PHE A 258 0.71 24.28 13.26
N VAL A 259 0.56 23.66 12.08
CA VAL A 259 -0.70 23.59 11.33
C VAL A 259 -1.66 22.62 12.02
N THR A 260 -1.16 21.47 12.44
CA THR A 260 -1.89 20.46 13.25
C THR A 260 -2.26 21.03 14.62
N GLU A 261 -1.33 21.69 15.30
CA GLU A 261 -1.53 22.36 16.60
C GLU A 261 -2.61 23.45 16.54
N ILE A 262 -2.56 24.34 15.54
CA ILE A 262 -3.56 25.40 15.36
C ILE A 262 -4.94 24.81 15.06
N SER A 263 -5.03 23.76 14.24
CA SER A 263 -6.31 23.10 13.97
C SER A 263 -6.91 22.47 15.23
N ALA A 264 -6.08 21.80 16.02
CA ALA A 264 -6.49 21.20 17.30
C ALA A 264 -7.03 22.27 18.27
N TYR A 265 -6.33 23.40 18.38
CA TYR A 265 -6.75 24.56 19.19
C TYR A 265 -8.09 25.16 18.71
N LEU A 266 -8.34 25.17 17.39
CA LEU A 266 -9.60 25.60 16.79
C LEU A 266 -10.71 24.52 16.82
N GLY A 267 -10.45 23.34 17.38
CA GLY A 267 -11.42 22.27 17.58
C GLY A 267 -11.75 21.45 16.33
N GLY A 268 -10.82 21.30 15.39
CA GLY A 268 -10.99 20.48 14.18
C GLY A 268 -9.73 19.73 13.75
N GLY A 269 -9.85 18.78 12.82
CA GLY A 269 -8.76 17.92 12.37
C GLY A 269 -8.27 18.21 10.94
N LEU A 270 -7.98 19.47 10.58
CA LEU A 270 -7.51 19.88 9.25
C LEU A 270 -8.38 19.34 8.09
N SER A 271 -9.67 19.69 8.11
CA SER A 271 -10.69 19.16 7.19
C SER A 271 -11.15 17.72 7.43
N ILE A 272 -10.70 17.03 8.48
CA ILE A 272 -11.48 15.92 9.08
C ILE A 272 -12.61 16.54 9.91
N ASP A 273 -13.81 15.95 9.85
CA ASP A 273 -14.95 16.44 10.63
C ASP A 273 -14.87 16.08 12.12
N ARG A 274 -15.72 16.73 12.92
CA ARG A 274 -15.67 16.62 14.38
C ARG A 274 -16.06 15.25 14.90
N ASP A 275 -17.01 14.57 14.29
CA ASP A 275 -17.56 13.32 14.83
C ASP A 275 -16.62 12.15 14.52
N THR A 276 -15.95 12.20 13.37
CA THR A 276 -14.79 11.35 13.07
C THR A 276 -13.59 11.67 13.97
N MET A 277 -13.27 12.95 14.23
CA MET A 277 -12.18 13.30 15.16
C MET A 277 -12.45 12.90 16.61
N ASN A 278 -13.70 12.94 17.08
CA ASN A 278 -14.06 12.42 18.40
C ASN A 278 -13.85 10.90 18.44
N TRP A 279 -14.32 10.18 17.41
CA TRP A 279 -14.14 8.72 17.30
C TRP A 279 -12.66 8.30 17.33
N ILE A 280 -11.77 9.00 16.62
CA ILE A 280 -10.32 8.74 16.67
C ILE A 280 -9.79 8.82 18.11
N LYS A 281 -10.16 9.88 18.85
CA LYS A 281 -9.76 10.13 20.25
C LYS A 281 -10.39 9.20 21.28
N GLU A 282 -11.50 8.54 20.92
CA GLU A 282 -12.23 7.60 21.76
C GLU A 282 -11.92 6.13 21.37
N SER A 283 -11.06 5.91 20.37
CA SER A 283 -10.69 4.59 19.86
C SER A 283 -9.35 4.10 20.41
N ASN A 284 -9.35 2.90 20.98
CA ASN A 284 -8.15 2.28 21.55
C ASN A 284 -7.28 1.56 20.51
N ASN A 285 -7.82 1.36 19.29
CA ASN A 285 -7.30 0.43 18.28
C ASN A 285 -6.87 1.15 16.98
N VAL A 286 -6.54 2.44 17.02
CA VAL A 286 -6.15 3.20 15.83
C VAL A 286 -4.76 3.82 15.98
N PHE A 287 -3.99 3.84 14.89
CA PHE A 287 -2.65 4.42 14.85
C PHE A 287 -2.47 5.26 13.59
N TYR A 288 -1.56 6.23 13.61
CA TYR A 288 -1.20 7.00 12.43
C TYR A 288 -0.06 6.32 11.66
N ALA A 289 -0.34 5.86 10.44
CA ALA A 289 0.67 5.34 9.52
C ALA A 289 1.34 6.50 8.76
N TRP A 290 2.64 6.41 8.49
CA TRP A 290 3.37 7.45 7.77
C TRP A 290 4.66 6.98 7.11
N HIS A 291 4.98 7.60 5.97
CA HIS A 291 6.15 7.35 5.14
C HIS A 291 7.10 8.55 5.13
N TRP A 292 8.37 8.33 4.74
CA TRP A 292 9.32 9.42 4.51
C TRP A 292 10.36 9.14 3.42
N TYR A 293 10.15 9.81 2.27
CA TYR A 293 11.07 9.82 1.13
C TYR A 293 11.71 11.20 0.91
N GLY A 294 12.14 11.85 1.99
CA GLY A 294 12.82 13.15 1.95
C GLY A 294 11.91 14.39 2.05
N THR A 295 10.61 14.21 2.28
CA THR A 295 9.64 15.31 2.51
C THR A 295 8.83 15.04 3.79
N PRO A 296 8.79 15.95 4.78
CA PRO A 296 9.55 17.21 4.92
C PRO A 296 11.07 17.04 4.83
N SER A 297 11.82 18.12 4.55
CA SER A 297 13.25 18.06 4.16
C SER A 297 14.25 17.59 5.22
N SER A 298 13.80 17.06 6.36
CA SER A 298 14.60 16.27 7.30
C SER A 298 13.70 15.32 8.08
N ALA A 299 14.25 14.16 8.48
CA ALA A 299 13.60 13.17 9.34
C ALA A 299 13.02 13.81 10.61
N ASP A 300 13.85 14.58 11.33
CA ASP A 300 13.47 15.47 12.44
C ASP A 300 12.16 16.24 12.24
N SER A 301 11.93 16.74 11.03
CA SER A 301 10.78 17.59 10.70
C SER A 301 9.53 16.75 10.40
N ALA A 302 9.70 15.56 9.82
CA ALA A 302 8.64 14.57 9.66
C ALA A 302 8.18 14.06 11.03
N VAL A 303 9.12 13.57 11.85
CA VAL A 303 8.87 13.06 13.21
C VAL A 303 8.16 14.09 14.09
N LYS A 304 8.57 15.37 14.09
CA LYS A 304 7.88 16.44 14.86
C LYS A 304 6.46 16.72 14.36
N SER A 305 6.21 16.52 13.06
CA SER A 305 4.87 16.66 12.47
C SER A 305 3.97 15.49 12.90
N VAL A 306 4.52 14.27 12.93
CA VAL A 306 3.86 13.04 13.41
C VAL A 306 3.59 13.11 14.91
N GLN A 307 4.56 13.50 15.73
CA GLN A 307 4.37 13.69 17.18
C GLN A 307 3.28 14.72 17.49
N ALA A 308 3.12 15.74 16.66
CA ALA A 308 2.02 16.69 16.78
C ALA A 308 0.66 16.08 16.38
N ILE A 309 0.63 15.13 15.45
CA ILE A 309 -0.57 14.32 15.15
C ILE A 309 -0.89 13.40 16.33
N GLN A 310 0.08 12.61 16.83
CA GLN A 310 -0.08 11.75 18.01
C GLN A 310 -0.64 12.54 19.21
N THR A 311 -0.03 13.69 19.54
CA THR A 311 -0.45 14.57 20.64
C THR A 311 -1.83 15.22 20.38
N SER A 312 -2.15 15.54 19.13
CA SER A 312 -3.40 16.19 18.74
C SER A 312 -4.57 15.21 18.69
N TRP A 313 -4.35 13.96 18.32
CA TRP A 313 -5.37 12.94 18.08
C TRP A 313 -5.46 11.89 19.19
N ASP A 314 -4.49 11.85 20.11
CA ASP A 314 -4.35 10.89 21.22
C ASP A 314 -4.14 9.44 20.74
N VAL A 315 -3.29 9.27 19.72
CA VAL A 315 -3.02 7.98 19.05
C VAL A 315 -1.52 7.67 18.98
N PRO A 316 -1.11 6.38 18.98
CA PRO A 316 0.23 5.98 18.55
C PRO A 316 0.47 6.25 17.06
N ALA A 317 1.73 6.16 16.63
CA ALA A 317 2.11 6.22 15.22
C ALA A 317 3.07 5.08 14.88
N PHE A 318 3.06 4.66 13.61
CA PHE A 318 3.96 3.65 13.07
C PHE A 318 4.56 4.21 11.78
N TYR A 319 5.89 4.20 11.67
CA TYR A 319 6.62 4.58 10.46
C TYR A 319 6.62 3.38 9.52
N THR A 320 5.59 3.28 8.68
CA THR A 320 5.26 2.06 7.93
C THR A 320 6.18 1.83 6.74
N GLU A 321 6.78 2.89 6.16
CA GLU A 321 7.66 2.75 5.01
C GLU A 321 8.77 3.82 4.92
N GLY A 322 9.99 3.38 4.58
CA GLY A 322 11.05 4.25 4.11
C GLY A 322 12.45 3.62 4.11
N MET A 323 13.42 4.36 3.54
CA MET A 323 14.74 3.81 3.15
C MET A 323 15.96 4.38 3.90
N SER A 324 15.80 5.32 4.84
CA SER A 324 16.92 6.05 5.43
C SER A 324 17.11 5.80 6.94
N CYS A 325 18.36 5.55 7.34
CA CYS A 325 18.74 5.51 8.76
C CYS A 325 18.50 6.83 9.51
N ASP A 326 18.54 7.99 8.84
CA ASP A 326 18.20 9.26 9.48
C ASP A 326 16.73 9.25 9.98
N SER A 327 15.82 8.70 9.16
CA SER A 327 14.41 8.53 9.52
C SER A 327 14.16 7.39 10.50
N TRP A 328 14.86 6.26 10.34
CA TRP A 328 14.77 5.10 11.24
C TRP A 328 15.15 5.51 12.67
N THR A 329 16.34 6.11 12.84
CA THR A 329 16.84 6.54 14.14
C THR A 329 15.98 7.64 14.75
N ALA A 330 15.57 8.65 13.96
CA ALA A 330 14.70 9.71 14.47
C ALA A 330 13.31 9.22 14.90
N ALA A 331 12.76 8.17 14.27
CA ALA A 331 11.52 7.53 14.70
C ALA A 331 11.72 6.73 16.01
N LEU A 332 12.79 5.92 16.10
CA LEU A 332 13.09 5.17 17.32
C LEU A 332 13.39 6.07 18.53
N ASP A 333 14.19 7.13 18.35
CA ASP A 333 14.45 8.16 19.39
C ASP A 333 13.17 8.88 19.85
N ALA A 334 12.14 8.91 19.00
CA ALA A 334 10.82 9.45 19.29
C ALA A 334 9.85 8.43 19.91
N GLY A 335 10.24 7.15 20.02
CA GLY A 335 9.37 6.07 20.50
C GLY A 335 8.31 5.61 19.47
N ILE A 336 8.60 5.78 18.17
CA ILE A 336 7.73 5.38 17.05
C ILE A 336 8.28 4.08 16.45
N SER A 337 7.42 3.06 16.32
CA SER A 337 7.76 1.79 15.66
C SER A 337 8.02 1.97 14.17
N VAL A 338 8.81 1.08 13.55
CA VAL A 338 9.33 1.27 12.19
C VAL A 338 9.26 -0.02 11.36
N SER A 339 9.02 0.13 10.05
CA SER A 339 9.30 -0.90 9.04
C SER A 339 10.06 -0.30 7.85
N TYR A 340 11.00 -1.07 7.30
CA TYR A 340 11.92 -0.63 6.25
C TYR A 340 11.41 -1.01 4.85
N TRP A 341 11.64 -0.15 3.86
CA TRP A 341 11.42 -0.46 2.45
C TRP A 341 12.72 -0.92 1.77
N HIS A 342 12.88 -2.19 1.39
CA HIS A 342 12.02 -3.32 1.75
C HIS A 342 12.83 -4.59 2.00
N TYR A 343 12.14 -5.61 2.48
CA TYR A 343 12.66 -6.95 2.59
C TYR A 343 12.25 -7.77 1.36
N SER A 344 13.15 -7.98 0.40
CA SER A 344 12.95 -8.97 -0.66
C SER A 344 13.33 -10.36 -0.11
N ALA A 345 12.52 -11.40 -0.33
CA ALA A 345 12.78 -12.73 0.25
C ALA A 345 14.20 -13.25 -0.07
N TYR A 346 14.87 -13.79 0.95
CA TYR A 346 16.30 -14.11 0.97
C TYR A 346 16.69 -15.24 -0.01
N CYS A 347 15.70 -15.95 -0.54
CA CYS A 347 15.88 -17.01 -1.54
C CYS A 347 16.14 -16.49 -2.97
N ASN A 348 16.09 -15.18 -3.23
CA ASN A 348 16.50 -14.54 -4.50
C ASN A 348 18.03 -14.52 -4.75
N ALA A 349 18.69 -15.66 -4.50
CA ALA A 349 20.13 -15.84 -4.57
C ALA A 349 20.65 -16.06 -6.02
N GLY A 350 20.30 -15.20 -6.97
CA GLY A 350 20.71 -15.38 -8.36
C GLY A 350 20.30 -14.30 -9.36
N SER A 351 20.86 -13.09 -9.23
CA SER A 351 20.64 -11.91 -10.12
C SER A 351 19.19 -11.39 -10.08
N THR A 352 18.95 -10.11 -9.80
CA THR A 352 18.99 -9.03 -10.81
C THR A 352 18.58 -9.48 -12.22
N SER A 353 17.37 -9.14 -12.69
CA SER A 353 16.75 -9.83 -13.83
C SER A 353 17.31 -9.67 -15.26
N ALA A 354 17.96 -8.62 -15.79
CA ALA A 354 18.14 -7.21 -15.45
C ALA A 354 18.80 -6.87 -14.09
N GLU A 355 18.19 -6.24 -13.08
CA GLU A 355 16.79 -5.89 -12.83
C GLU A 355 16.36 -6.40 -11.44
N TYR A 356 15.14 -6.95 -11.27
CA TYR A 356 14.61 -7.35 -9.93
C TYR A 356 13.78 -8.66 -9.80
N PHE A 357 13.20 -9.26 -10.85
CA PHE A 357 12.14 -10.30 -10.67
C PHE A 357 12.29 -11.68 -11.37
N GLY A 358 13.26 -11.89 -12.26
CA GLY A 358 13.54 -13.20 -12.88
C GLY A 358 12.49 -13.73 -13.88
N ASP A 359 12.59 -15.01 -14.22
CA ASP A 359 11.66 -15.74 -15.11
C ASP A 359 10.36 -16.12 -14.37
N ILE A 360 9.55 -15.13 -13.97
CA ILE A 360 8.21 -15.35 -13.40
C ILE A 360 7.11 -15.34 -14.49
N THR A 361 6.22 -16.32 -14.44
CA THR A 361 5.04 -16.41 -15.33
C THR A 361 3.90 -15.58 -14.74
N ILE A 362 3.59 -14.44 -15.33
CA ILE A 362 2.48 -13.59 -14.88
C ILE A 362 1.17 -14.09 -15.54
N PRO A 363 0.08 -14.34 -14.79
CA PRO A 363 -0.11 -14.10 -13.35
C PRO A 363 0.24 -15.30 -12.45
N ASP A 364 0.44 -16.49 -13.02
CA ASP A 364 0.49 -17.79 -12.32
C ASP A 364 1.48 -17.85 -11.14
N ASP A 365 2.64 -17.21 -11.27
CA ASP A 365 3.73 -17.20 -10.27
C ASP A 365 3.65 -15.99 -9.30
N SER A 366 2.54 -15.23 -9.28
CA SER A 366 2.38 -14.01 -8.46
C SER A 366 1.45 -14.19 -7.23
N PHE A 367 1.66 -13.36 -6.20
CA PHE A 367 0.84 -13.35 -4.97
C PHE A 367 -0.50 -12.61 -5.20
N GLY A 368 -1.42 -13.27 -5.92
CA GLY A 368 -2.76 -12.76 -6.24
C GLY A 368 -2.78 -11.72 -7.36
N ALA A 369 -1.91 -10.71 -7.27
CA ALA A 369 -1.58 -9.78 -8.34
C ALA A 369 -0.11 -9.38 -8.24
N CYS A 370 0.48 -8.91 -9.32
CA CYS A 370 1.84 -8.35 -9.27
C CYS A 370 1.83 -6.99 -8.56
N ILE A 371 2.19 -7.02 -7.27
CA ILE A 371 2.89 -5.90 -6.63
C ILE A 371 4.11 -5.61 -7.49
N LEU A 372 4.13 -4.45 -8.16
CA LEU A 372 5.30 -4.00 -8.92
C LEU A 372 6.31 -3.43 -7.92
N GLY A 373 7.02 -4.30 -7.20
CA GLY A 373 7.98 -3.88 -6.19
C GLY A 373 9.05 -2.94 -6.81
N TRP A 374 8.98 -1.66 -6.47
CA TRP A 374 9.77 -0.63 -7.13
C TRP A 374 11.23 -0.64 -6.66
N GLY A 375 12.04 -1.46 -7.31
CA GLY A 375 13.48 -1.62 -7.06
C GLY A 375 13.80 -2.84 -6.18
N SER A 376 15.07 -2.96 -5.80
CA SER A 376 15.48 -3.87 -4.72
C SER A 376 15.49 -3.13 -3.38
N GLY A 377 14.84 -3.68 -2.38
CA GLY A 377 15.25 -3.47 -1.01
C GLY A 377 16.59 -4.15 -0.72
N ASN A 378 17.28 -3.74 0.34
CA ASN A 378 18.41 -4.50 0.87
C ASN A 378 17.95 -5.27 2.10
N SER A 379 17.68 -6.57 1.93
CA SER A 379 17.22 -7.47 2.99
C SER A 379 18.19 -7.60 4.17
N ASP A 380 19.44 -7.15 4.01
CA ASP A 380 20.46 -7.10 5.07
C ASP A 380 20.57 -5.73 5.78
N TYR A 381 19.83 -4.70 5.34
CA TYR A 381 19.98 -3.30 5.78
C TYR A 381 19.72 -3.11 7.28
N THR A 382 20.70 -2.55 7.98
CA THR A 382 20.60 -2.07 9.37
C THR A 382 21.25 -0.69 9.51
N CYS A 383 21.07 -0.07 10.67
CA CYS A 383 21.52 1.31 10.96
C CYS A 383 22.50 1.39 12.13
N ASP A 384 23.35 0.37 12.28
CA ASP A 384 24.33 0.18 13.37
C ASP A 384 25.63 1.00 13.23
#